data_AF-A0A437MSZ4-F1
#
_entry.id   AF-A0A437MSZ4-F1
#
_cell.length_a   1.000
_cell.length_b   1.000
_cell.length_c   1.000
_cell.angle_alpha   90.00
_cell.angle_beta   90.00
_cell.angle_gamma   90.00
#
_symmetry.space_group_name_H-M   'P 1'
#
loop_
_entity.id
_entity.type
_entity.pdbx_description
1 polymer ?
#
loop_
_entity_poly.entity_id
_entity_poly.type
_entity_poly.pdbx_seq_one_letter_code
_entity_poly.pdbx_strand_id
1 'polypeptide(L)'
;APECDTIILRRVNRLDQFPLAADPRPPFMAVALVDCETTGLSHETDEIIDLAVVLLKIDAYGRVVQILGSAQSLRRPVEATISAKISRLTGITPADVADVHFDPAPFEQLL
;
A
#
# COMPACT_ATOMS: atom_id res chain seq x y z
N ALA A 1 -7.96 -32.18 -12.81
CA ALA A 1 -8.16 -30.82 -13.34
C ALA A 1 -7.84 -29.86 -12.22
N PRO A 2 -7.09 -28.76 -12.43
CA PRO A 2 -6.91 -27.79 -11.35
C PRO A 2 -8.29 -27.21 -11.05
N GLU A 3 -8.74 -27.39 -9.81
CA GLU A 3 -9.97 -26.78 -9.31
C GLU A 3 -9.85 -25.27 -9.49
N CYS A 4 -10.93 -24.66 -9.95
CA CYS A 4 -10.96 -23.24 -10.23
C CYS A 4 -10.88 -22.49 -8.89
N ASP A 5 -9.69 -22.02 -8.51
CA ASP A 5 -9.42 -21.23 -7.29
C ASP A 5 -10.06 -19.83 -7.42
N THR A 6 -11.39 -19.79 -7.48
CA THR A 6 -12.14 -18.53 -7.48
C THR A 6 -12.17 -18.01 -6.05
N ILE A 7 -11.36 -16.98 -5.78
CA ILE A 7 -11.37 -16.26 -4.50
C ILE A 7 -12.26 -15.03 -4.66
N ILE A 8 -13.33 -14.96 -3.85
CA ILE A 8 -14.15 -13.75 -3.75
C ILE A 8 -13.39 -12.73 -2.90
N LEU A 9 -12.84 -11.70 -3.56
CA LEU A 9 -12.27 -10.56 -2.85
C LEU A 9 -13.40 -9.76 -2.20
N ARG A 10 -13.30 -9.60 -0.88
CA ARG A 10 -14.19 -8.72 -0.10
C ARG A 10 -13.50 -7.39 0.09
N ARG A 11 -14.29 -6.32 0.26
CA ARG A 11 -13.75 -5.02 0.63
C ARG A 11 -12.93 -5.17 1.91
N VAL A 12 -11.68 -4.72 1.86
CA VAL A 12 -10.80 -4.69 3.04
C VAL A 12 -11.35 -3.64 4.01
N ASN A 13 -11.45 -3.98 5.29
CA ASN A 13 -11.84 -3.04 6.33
C ASN A 13 -10.85 -1.87 6.39
N ARG A 14 -11.31 -0.72 6.88
CA ARG A 14 -10.38 0.35 7.27
C ARG A 14 -9.40 -0.19 8.32
N LEU A 15 -8.20 0.36 8.35
CA LEU A 15 -7.14 -0.11 9.26
C LEU A 15 -7.58 -0.10 10.73
N ASP A 16 -8.30 0.94 11.16
CA ASP A 16 -8.87 1.06 12.50
C ASP A 16 -9.96 0.02 12.84
N GLN A 17 -10.43 -0.73 11.84
CA GLN A 17 -11.45 -1.77 11.94
C GLN A 17 -10.95 -3.13 11.44
N PHE A 18 -9.64 -3.28 11.25
CA PHE A 18 -9.06 -4.50 10.73
C PHE A 18 -9.16 -5.63 11.78
N PRO A 19 -9.63 -6.83 11.40
CA PRO A 19 -9.78 -7.92 12.35
C PRO A 19 -8.41 -8.41 12.83
N LEU A 20 -8.19 -8.38 14.14
CA LEU A 20 -6.99 -8.89 14.78
C LEU A 20 -7.21 -10.32 15.31
N ALA A 21 -6.13 -11.10 15.37
CA ALA A 21 -6.15 -12.44 15.92
C ALA A 21 -6.49 -12.43 17.42
N ALA A 22 -7.60 -13.07 17.80
CA ALA A 22 -8.05 -13.13 19.20
C ALA A 22 -7.18 -14.03 20.10
N ASP A 23 -6.52 -15.04 19.54
CA ASP A 23 -5.60 -15.97 20.25
C ASP A 23 -4.30 -16.13 19.45
N PRO A 24 -3.41 -15.13 19.49
CA PRO A 24 -2.20 -15.08 18.66
C PRO A 24 -1.11 -16.04 19.16
N ARG A 25 -0.40 -16.71 18.24
CA ARG A 25 0.57 -17.78 18.58
C ARG A 25 2.01 -17.39 18.19
N PRO A 26 2.99 -17.48 19.10
CA PRO A 26 4.38 -17.15 18.77
C PRO A 26 4.99 -18.16 17.76
N PRO A 27 6.05 -17.79 17.01
CA PRO A 27 6.74 -16.51 17.08
C PRO A 27 5.93 -15.35 16.48
N PHE A 28 6.26 -14.14 16.91
CA PHE A 28 5.71 -12.92 16.31
C PHE A 28 6.74 -12.27 15.41
N MET A 29 6.28 -11.77 14.26
CA MET A 29 7.13 -11.11 13.26
C MET A 29 6.53 -9.77 12.85
N ALA A 30 7.38 -8.77 12.63
CA ALA A 30 6.97 -7.54 11.98
C ALA A 30 7.04 -7.73 10.45
N VAL A 31 5.99 -7.30 9.75
CA VAL A 31 5.87 -7.37 8.28
C VAL A 31 5.36 -6.05 7.77
N ALA A 32 6.03 -5.50 6.75
CA ALA A 32 5.55 -4.34 6.01
C ALA A 32 4.79 -4.78 4.77
N LEU A 33 3.54 -4.32 4.64
CA LEU A 33 2.82 -4.34 3.38
C LEU A 33 3.13 -3.04 2.66
N VAL A 34 3.67 -3.13 1.44
CA VAL A 34 4.06 -1.99 0.62
C VAL A 34 3.23 -1.99 -0.64
N ASP A 35 2.67 -0.84 -0.98
CA ASP A 35 1.90 -0.61 -2.19
C ASP A 35 2.36 0.68 -2.86
N CYS A 36 2.30 0.74 -4.19
CA CYS A 36 2.69 1.92 -4.94
C CYS A 36 1.84 2.09 -6.20
N GLU A 37 1.56 3.34 -6.53
CA GLU A 37 0.93 3.72 -7.79
C GLU A 37 1.94 4.45 -8.67
N THR A 38 1.85 4.26 -9.98
CA THR A 38 2.82 4.76 -10.95
C THR A 38 2.15 5.43 -12.15
N THR A 39 2.92 6.19 -12.94
CA THR A 39 2.44 6.76 -14.22
C THR A 39 2.26 5.72 -15.32
N GLY A 40 2.62 4.46 -15.09
CA GLY A 40 2.56 3.35 -16.05
C GLY A 40 3.35 2.12 -15.57
N LEU A 41 3.75 1.23 -16.48
CA LEU A 41 4.37 -0.06 -16.13
C LEU A 41 5.85 -0.18 -16.50
N SER A 42 6.44 0.85 -17.11
CA SER A 42 7.84 0.88 -17.52
C SER A 42 8.73 1.31 -16.35
N HIS A 43 9.60 0.43 -15.86
CA HIS A 43 10.56 0.80 -14.84
C HIS A 43 11.61 1.83 -15.31
N GLU A 44 11.75 2.04 -16.62
CA GLU A 44 12.72 2.99 -17.19
C GLU A 44 12.16 4.41 -17.28
N THR A 45 10.84 4.54 -17.48
CA THR A 45 10.22 5.83 -17.85
C THR A 45 9.05 6.23 -16.98
N ASP A 46 8.39 5.27 -16.32
CA ASP A 46 7.26 5.56 -15.45
C ASP A 46 7.72 5.79 -14.01
N GLU A 47 7.08 6.77 -13.38
CA GLU A 47 7.46 7.25 -12.07
C GLU A 47 6.41 6.83 -11.04
N ILE A 48 6.85 6.54 -9.81
CA ILE A 48 5.95 6.39 -8.66
C ILE A 48 5.26 7.74 -8.41
N ILE A 49 3.99 7.71 -8.07
CA ILE A 49 3.17 8.89 -7.72
C ILE A 49 2.48 8.74 -6.36
N ASP A 50 2.42 7.52 -5.82
CA ASP A 50 2.00 7.20 -4.46
C ASP A 50 2.85 6.06 -3.90
N LEU A 51 3.22 6.16 -2.63
CA LEU A 51 3.85 5.07 -1.88
C LEU A 51 3.13 4.94 -0.54
N ALA A 52 2.63 3.76 -0.24
CA ALA A 52 1.96 3.45 1.01
C ALA A 52 2.59 2.24 1.69
N VAL A 53 2.69 2.30 3.01
CA VAL A 53 3.19 1.21 3.86
C VAL A 53 2.24 1.01 5.03
N VAL A 54 1.93 -0.26 5.32
CA VAL A 54 1.32 -0.65 6.59
C VAL A 54 2.26 -1.62 7.29
N LEU A 55 2.75 -1.24 8.47
CA LEU A 55 3.57 -2.09 9.31
C LEU A 55 2.67 -2.88 10.26
N LEU A 56 2.78 -4.20 10.21
CA LEU A 56 1.95 -5.13 10.95
C LEU A 56 2.80 -6.06 11.79
N LYS A 57 2.23 -6.54 12.90
CA LYS A 57 2.74 -7.70 13.63
C LYS A 57 1.87 -8.90 13.30
N ILE A 58 2.49 -9.99 12.86
CA ILE A 58 1.82 -11.27 12.58
C ILE A 58 2.27 -12.35 13.54
N ASP A 59 1.44 -13.38 13.67
CA ASP A 59 1.74 -14.59 14.44
C ASP A 59 2.33 -15.70 13.54
N ALA A 60 2.61 -16.87 14.13
CA ALA A 60 3.18 -18.01 13.42
C ALA A 60 2.33 -18.53 12.25
N TYR A 61 1.05 -18.18 12.19
CA TYR A 61 0.11 -18.56 11.14
C TYR A 61 -0.15 -17.43 10.14
N GLY A 62 0.62 -16.33 10.21
CA GLY A 62 0.44 -15.17 9.35
C GLY A 62 -0.80 -14.32 9.68
N ARG A 63 -1.44 -14.55 10.83
CA ARG A 63 -2.61 -13.77 11.25
C ARG A 63 -2.15 -12.44 11.82
N VAL A 64 -2.80 -11.36 11.41
CA VAL A 64 -2.50 -10.01 11.93
C VAL A 64 -2.87 -9.95 13.41
N VAL A 65 -1.89 -9.65 14.25
CA VAL A 65 -2.04 -9.51 15.70
C VAL A 65 -2.17 -8.05 16.11
N GLN A 66 -1.48 -7.17 15.39
CA GLN A 66 -1.45 -5.74 15.68
C GLN A 66 -1.10 -4.96 14.41
N ILE A 67 -1.73 -3.81 14.22
CA ILE A 67 -1.27 -2.78 13.30
C ILE A 67 -0.30 -1.88 14.07
N LEU A 68 0.95 -1.82 13.63
CA LEU A 68 2.01 -1.05 14.29
C LEU A 68 1.98 0.41 13.81
N GLY A 69 1.64 0.62 12.55
CA GLY A 69 1.44 1.95 11.98
C GLY A 69 1.24 1.88 10.47
N SER A 70 0.98 3.04 9.87
CA SER A 70 0.92 3.19 8.43
C SER A 70 1.50 4.53 8.02
N ALA A 71 2.13 4.58 6.86
CA ALA A 71 2.64 5.79 6.23
C ALA A 71 2.22 5.83 4.78
N GLN A 72 1.99 7.03 4.26
CA GLN A 72 1.70 7.25 2.85
C GLN A 72 2.27 8.59 2.44
N SER A 73 2.83 8.67 1.24
CA SER A 73 3.18 9.95 0.63
C SER A 73 2.98 9.88 -0.87
N LEU A 74 2.21 10.85 -1.35
CA LEU A 74 2.13 11.16 -2.77
C LEU A 74 3.40 11.88 -3.22
N ARG A 75 3.65 11.88 -4.54
CA ARG A 75 4.67 12.74 -5.15
C ARG A 75 4.29 13.12 -6.57
N ARG A 76 4.68 14.33 -6.97
CA ARG A 76 4.63 14.77 -8.36
C ARG A 76 5.65 13.99 -9.22
N PRO A 77 5.27 13.44 -10.39
CA PRO A 77 6.23 12.95 -11.35
C PRO A 77 7.07 14.10 -11.95
N VAL A 78 8.34 13.85 -12.24
CA VAL A 78 9.29 14.85 -12.75
C VAL A 78 9.15 15.01 -14.27
N GLU A 79 9.04 13.90 -14.99
CA GLU A 79 9.04 13.85 -16.46
C GLU A 79 7.75 13.24 -17.02
N ALA A 80 7.22 12.21 -16.36
CA ALA A 80 6.07 11.47 -16.81
C ALA A 80 4.76 12.24 -16.59
N THR A 81 3.81 12.08 -17.53
CA THR A 81 2.47 12.65 -17.42
C THR A 81 1.49 11.60 -16.91
N ILE A 82 0.66 11.96 -15.92
CA ILE A 82 -0.46 11.11 -15.50
C ILE A 82 -1.56 11.21 -16.56
N SER A 83 -1.69 10.16 -17.37
CA SER A 83 -2.74 10.09 -18.40
C SER A 83 -4.13 9.84 -17.77
N ALA A 84 -5.21 10.16 -18.50
CA ALA A 84 -6.57 9.88 -18.04
C ALA A 84 -6.83 8.39 -17.75
N LYS A 85 -6.14 7.48 -18.46
CA LYS A 85 -6.20 6.03 -18.18
C LYS A 85 -5.59 5.72 -16.81
N ILE A 86 -4.44 6.32 -16.49
CA ILE A 86 -3.76 6.11 -15.21
C ILE A 86 -4.62 6.70 -14.09
N SER A 87 -5.11 7.93 -14.23
CA SER A 87 -6.02 8.51 -13.23
C SER A 87 -7.27 7.66 -12.98
N ARG A 88 -7.80 7.00 -14.01
CA ARG A 88 -8.93 6.08 -13.83
C ARG A 88 -8.55 4.80 -13.07
N LEU A 89 -7.32 4.31 -13.26
CA LEU A 89 -6.83 3.08 -12.62
C LEU A 89 -6.44 3.33 -11.17
N THR A 90 -5.64 4.37 -10.92
CA THR A 90 -5.05 4.66 -9.61
C THR A 90 -5.94 5.57 -8.76
N GLY A 91 -6.89 6.28 -9.37
CA GLY A 91 -7.69 7.31 -8.71
C GLY A 91 -6.95 8.65 -8.50
N ILE A 92 -5.69 8.75 -8.94
CA ILE A 92 -4.84 9.93 -8.74
C ILE A 92 -4.83 10.79 -10.02
N THR A 93 -5.19 12.05 -9.89
CA THR A 93 -5.19 13.03 -10.98
C THR A 93 -3.93 13.90 -10.96
N PRO A 94 -3.56 14.54 -12.08
CA PRO A 94 -2.48 15.53 -12.09
C PRO A 94 -2.64 16.64 -11.04
N ALA A 95 -3.88 17.00 -10.69
CA ALA A 95 -4.15 18.03 -9.69
C ALA A 95 -3.84 17.56 -8.26
N ASP A 96 -4.06 16.28 -7.95
CA ASP A 96 -3.82 15.72 -6.61
C ASP A 96 -2.33 15.75 -6.22
N VAL A 97 -1.43 15.76 -7.21
CA VAL A 97 0.02 15.74 -7.01
C VAL A 97 0.73 17.00 -7.50
N ALA A 98 0.00 18.05 -7.88
CA ALA A 98 0.58 19.21 -8.57
C ALA A 98 1.71 19.89 -7.77
N ASP A 99 1.54 20.01 -6.45
CA ASP A 99 2.48 20.66 -5.53
C ASP A 99 2.93 19.73 -4.39
N VAL A 100 2.84 18.42 -4.63
CA VAL A 100 3.18 17.41 -3.61
C VAL A 100 4.57 16.86 -3.83
N HIS A 101 5.41 16.98 -2.81
CA HIS A 101 6.72 16.35 -2.74
C HIS A 101 6.66 15.13 -1.83
N PHE A 102 7.50 14.15 -2.11
CA PHE A 102 7.63 12.99 -1.24
C PHE A 102 8.13 13.42 0.15
N ASP A 103 7.38 13.06 1.19
CA ASP A 103 7.76 13.27 2.58
C ASP A 103 8.17 11.93 3.23
N PRO A 104 9.46 11.73 3.57
CA PRO A 104 9.91 10.51 4.23
C PRO A 104 9.55 10.43 5.71
N ALA A 105 9.23 11.55 6.37
CA ALA A 105 9.12 11.61 7.83
C ALA A 105 8.06 10.65 8.41
N PRO A 106 6.88 10.44 7.80
CA PRO A 106 5.92 9.44 8.28
C PRO A 106 6.43 8.00 8.20
N PHE A 107 7.30 7.68 7.23
CA PHE A 107 7.87 6.33 7.07
C PHE A 107 8.97 6.07 8.10
N GLU A 108 9.79 7.08 8.40
CA GLU A 108 10.84 6.98 9.42
C GLU A 108 10.26 6.72 10.81
N GLN A 109 9.04 7.20 11.10
CA GLN A 109 8.32 6.94 12.35
C GLN A 109 7.86 5.48 12.50
N LEU A 110 7.93 4.66 11.45
CA LEU A 110 7.60 3.23 11.51
C LEU A 110 8.81 2.36 11.94
N LEU A 111 10.03 2.91 11.97
CA LEU A 111 11.27 2.22 12.33
C LEU A 111 11.59 2.37 13.83
#